data_AF-A0A818STY1-F1
#
_entry.id   AF-A0A818STY1-F1
#
_cell.length_a   1.000
_cell.length_b   1.000
_cell.length_c   1.000
_cell.angle_alpha   90.00
_cell.angle_beta   90.00
_cell.angle_gamma   90.00
#
_symmetry.space_group_name_H-M   'P 1'
#
loop_
_entity.id
_entity.type
_entity.pdbx_description
1 polymer ?
#
loop_
_entity_poly.entity_id
_entity_poly.type
_entity_poly.pdbx_seq_one_letter_code
_entity_poly.pdbx_strand_id
1 'polypeptide(L)'
;MPSENGIYCIWLDLHIGIIEEYRAFHEKFQEKLAPINGLPPDSINNLMLCFEQEIAPIKFASNIDDALVLIQNETEKRIILISSGTLGKDIVPFVTENYPRVYSFYIFCAVISNHCRWALPYSSCLQMFGHETDLLIRLLRDISKEFIHLGRSYLAVDEGESARQYFVTAQTLEIDANNADTIHHTFNERLDLLQGPNGLIRRAKNLRDEHIARETIAFVDEIQYILVDLSESMNPTAECIVHFLKIFLSPQTLITIDNSSSDDIIRLIDKPTCLFTTNNALAELLRERCGSSNLSLYMIEDNADLVDNTTLYGNINDLVDKLVELIVAKYRQQAAKHRNIRKTQLADIEMKMAERIEYEVRKLQASQLS
;
A
#
# COMPACT_ATOMS: atom_id res chain seq x y z
N MET A 1 -7.88 19.88 12.37
CA MET A 1 -6.57 19.20 12.50
C MET A 1 -5.75 19.65 11.30
N PRO A 2 -4.50 20.12 11.46
CA PRO A 2 -3.69 20.48 10.31
C PRO A 2 -3.46 19.21 9.50
N SER A 3 -4.05 19.19 8.32
CA SER A 3 -3.78 18.23 7.26
C SER A 3 -2.43 18.55 6.63
N GLU A 4 -1.78 17.51 6.08
CA GLU A 4 -0.66 17.54 5.13
C GLU A 4 0.74 17.29 5.72
N ASN A 5 1.18 16.03 5.58
CA ASN A 5 2.38 15.50 6.18
C ASN A 5 3.60 15.74 5.30
N GLY A 6 4.53 16.57 5.79
CA GLY A 6 5.84 16.73 5.19
C GLY A 6 6.81 17.38 6.16
N ILE A 7 8.08 17.03 6.05
CA ILE A 7 9.17 17.66 6.81
C ILE A 7 9.92 18.56 5.84
N TYR A 8 10.12 19.81 6.24
CA TYR A 8 10.85 20.80 5.47
C TYR A 8 12.07 21.27 6.24
N CYS A 9 13.25 21.19 5.65
CA CYS A 9 14.48 21.65 6.29
C CYS A 9 14.89 23.01 5.72
N ILE A 10 15.18 23.96 6.61
CA ILE A 10 15.75 25.26 6.24
C ILE A 10 17.11 25.37 6.91
N TRP A 11 18.15 25.65 6.14
CA TRP A 11 19.47 25.99 6.65
C TRP A 11 19.73 27.48 6.51
N LEU A 12 19.88 28.16 7.63
CA LEU A 12 20.22 29.57 7.72
C LEU A 12 21.68 29.77 8.16
N ASP A 13 22.55 30.17 7.24
CA ASP A 13 23.93 30.53 7.56
C ASP A 13 24.49 31.58 6.60
N LEU A 14 25.35 32.47 7.09
CA LEU A 14 25.91 33.58 6.30
C LEU A 14 26.76 33.09 5.12
N HIS A 15 27.47 31.99 5.29
CA HIS A 15 28.44 31.47 4.33
C HIS A 15 27.87 30.34 3.48
N ILE A 16 26.79 29.70 3.93
CA ILE A 16 26.17 28.61 3.19
C ILE A 16 25.49 29.05 1.88
N GLY A 17 25.30 30.35 1.67
CA GLY A 17 24.93 30.89 0.35
C GLY A 17 26.05 30.83 -0.70
N ILE A 18 27.30 30.57 -0.29
CA ILE A 18 28.48 30.55 -1.16
C ILE A 18 28.72 29.11 -1.64
N ILE A 19 28.02 28.76 -2.72
CA ILE A 19 27.94 27.38 -3.24
C ILE A 19 29.33 26.80 -3.55
N GLU A 20 30.28 27.60 -4.04
CA GLU A 20 31.61 27.12 -4.41
C GLU A 20 32.43 26.65 -3.20
N GLU A 21 32.31 27.33 -2.06
CA GLU A 21 33.07 27.03 -0.85
C GLU A 21 32.48 25.88 -0.05
N TYR A 22 31.15 25.73 -0.09
CA TYR A 22 30.41 24.73 0.68
C TYR A 22 29.80 23.63 -0.19
N ARG A 23 30.23 23.48 -1.45
CA ARG A 23 29.65 22.52 -2.40
C ARG A 23 29.58 21.10 -1.86
N ALA A 24 30.71 20.57 -1.40
CA ALA A 24 30.80 19.20 -0.89
C ALA A 24 29.86 18.97 0.31
N PHE A 25 29.66 20.02 1.12
CA PHE A 25 28.76 20.00 2.26
C PHE A 25 27.29 20.01 1.83
N HIS A 26 26.94 20.88 0.87
CA HIS A 26 25.60 20.92 0.28
C HIS A 26 25.23 19.59 -0.34
N GLU A 27 26.11 19.05 -1.19
CA GLU A 27 25.93 17.78 -1.87
C GLU A 27 25.70 16.65 -0.85
N LYS A 28 26.52 16.57 0.20
CA LYS A 28 26.37 15.57 1.27
C LYS A 28 25.00 15.63 1.95
N PHE A 29 24.53 16.82 2.34
CA PHE A 29 23.22 16.95 2.98
C PHE A 29 22.06 16.75 2.01
N GLN A 30 22.15 17.28 0.78
CA GLN A 30 21.13 17.10 -0.24
C GLN A 30 20.97 15.64 -0.65
N GLU A 31 22.07 14.92 -0.89
CA GLU A 31 22.07 13.50 -1.24
C GLU A 31 21.41 12.67 -0.15
N LYS A 32 21.81 12.88 1.12
CA LYS A 32 21.30 12.10 2.25
C LYS A 32 19.85 12.43 2.62
N LEU A 33 19.38 13.64 2.32
CA LEU A 33 17.99 14.05 2.57
C LEU A 33 17.07 13.86 1.36
N ALA A 34 17.61 13.52 0.17
CA ALA A 34 16.84 13.30 -1.05
C ALA A 34 15.63 12.35 -0.89
N PRO A 35 15.70 11.25 -0.10
CA PRO A 35 14.57 10.35 0.10
C PRO A 35 13.30 11.00 0.69
N ILE A 36 13.41 12.18 1.33
CA ILE A 36 12.28 12.91 1.92
C ILE A 36 11.26 13.35 0.87
N ASN A 37 11.71 13.62 -0.37
CA ASN A 37 10.87 14.18 -1.43
C ASN A 37 10.09 13.14 -2.23
N GLY A 38 10.43 11.86 -2.08
CA GLY A 38 9.84 10.77 -2.88
C GLY A 38 8.53 10.21 -2.35
N LEU A 39 8.02 10.75 -1.24
CA LEU A 39 6.79 10.26 -0.61
C LEU A 39 5.57 10.87 -1.32
N PRO A 40 4.58 10.07 -1.74
CA PRO A 40 3.39 10.59 -2.37
C PRO A 40 2.65 11.46 -1.38
N PRO A 41 2.09 12.58 -1.84
CA PRO A 41 1.30 13.42 -0.97
C PRO A 41 0.04 12.65 -0.55
N ASP A 42 -0.43 12.96 0.65
CA ASP A 42 -1.45 12.24 1.40
C ASP A 42 -2.86 12.19 0.75
N SER A 43 -3.05 12.74 -0.45
CA SER A 43 -4.35 12.71 -1.14
C SER A 43 -4.22 12.71 -2.67
N ILE A 44 -5.21 12.10 -3.33
CA ILE A 44 -5.41 12.16 -4.79
C ILE A 44 -5.51 13.61 -5.31
N ASN A 45 -5.91 14.57 -4.46
CA ASN A 45 -5.94 15.98 -4.82
C ASN A 45 -4.53 16.61 -4.93
N ASN A 46 -3.55 16.10 -4.19
CA ASN A 46 -2.17 16.57 -4.25
C ASN A 46 -1.33 15.88 -5.34
N LEU A 47 -1.80 14.76 -5.89
CA LEU A 47 -1.24 14.15 -7.10
C LEU A 47 -1.27 15.11 -8.31
N MET A 48 -2.17 16.10 -8.33
CA MET A 48 -2.19 17.15 -9.36
C MET A 48 -1.20 18.30 -9.11
N LEU A 49 -0.73 18.50 -7.87
CA LEU A 49 0.23 19.57 -7.51
C LEU A 49 1.69 19.08 -7.51
N CYS A 50 1.93 17.76 -7.41
CA CYS A 50 3.29 17.18 -7.33
C CYS A 50 4.02 17.00 -8.67
N PHE A 51 3.43 17.37 -9.81
CA PHE A 51 4.08 17.17 -11.12
C PHE A 51 5.11 18.24 -11.50
N GLU A 52 5.32 19.31 -10.73
CA GLU A 52 6.11 20.46 -11.22
C GLU A 52 7.24 20.99 -10.34
N GLN A 53 7.52 20.43 -9.16
CA GLN A 53 8.65 20.96 -8.37
C GLN A 53 9.54 19.84 -7.82
N GLU A 54 10.76 19.74 -8.38
CA GLU A 54 11.93 19.18 -7.71
C GLU A 54 12.26 20.04 -6.48
N ILE A 55 11.48 19.90 -5.41
CA ILE A 55 11.71 20.65 -4.17
C ILE A 55 12.91 20.00 -3.49
N ALA A 56 14.09 20.58 -3.58
CA ALA A 56 15.22 20.16 -2.76
C ALA A 56 14.77 20.01 -1.28
N PRO A 57 15.13 18.89 -0.60
CA PRO A 57 14.61 18.53 0.73
C PRO A 57 15.07 19.50 1.82
N ILE A 58 16.09 20.29 1.49
CA ILE A 58 16.63 21.38 2.28
C ILE A 58 16.71 22.64 1.42
N LYS A 59 16.27 23.77 1.96
CA LYS A 59 16.48 25.10 1.39
C LYS A 59 17.52 25.86 2.19
N PHE A 60 18.30 26.67 1.50
CA PHE A 60 19.35 27.47 2.09
C PHE A 60 18.92 28.94 2.09
N ALA A 61 19.18 29.63 3.20
CA ALA A 61 18.99 31.05 3.38
C ALA A 61 20.31 31.66 3.90
N SER A 62 20.72 32.78 3.31
CA SER A 62 21.95 33.48 3.72
C SER A 62 21.72 34.50 4.83
N ASN A 63 20.46 34.87 5.09
CA ASN A 63 20.06 35.86 6.09
C ASN A 63 18.69 35.52 6.69
N ILE A 64 18.37 36.19 7.80
CA ILE A 64 17.15 35.94 8.58
C ILE A 64 15.89 36.21 7.78
N ASP A 65 15.85 37.29 6.99
CA ASP A 65 14.66 37.68 6.24
C ASP A 65 14.29 36.62 5.19
N ASP A 66 15.28 36.10 4.46
CA ASP A 66 15.08 35.00 3.51
C ASP A 66 14.58 33.73 4.20
N ALA A 67 15.14 33.40 5.37
CA ALA A 67 14.69 32.25 6.16
C ALA A 67 13.23 32.41 6.61
N LEU A 68 12.84 33.63 7.02
CA LEU A 68 11.45 33.93 7.40
C LEU A 68 10.49 33.83 6.21
N VAL A 69 10.90 34.30 5.02
CA VAL A 69 10.12 34.12 3.79
C VAL A 69 9.93 32.63 3.47
N LEU A 70 10.98 31.83 3.56
CA LEU A 70 10.88 30.37 3.37
C LEU A 70 9.95 29.73 4.40
N ILE A 71 10.07 30.12 5.68
CA ILE A 71 9.18 29.65 6.74
C ILE A 71 7.75 30.02 6.39
N GLN A 72 7.47 31.27 6.01
CA GLN A 72 6.13 31.79 5.71
C GLN A 72 5.47 31.07 4.54
N ASN A 73 6.22 30.81 3.47
CA ASN A 73 5.72 30.19 2.24
C ASN A 73 5.34 28.71 2.41
N GLU A 74 5.92 28.00 3.38
CA GLU A 74 5.56 26.61 3.66
C GLU A 74 4.47 26.57 4.73
N THR A 75 3.20 26.57 4.30
CA THR A 75 2.06 26.59 5.22
C THR A 75 1.71 25.23 5.78
N GLU A 76 1.96 24.18 5.01
CA GLU A 76 1.44 22.84 5.26
C GLU A 76 2.47 21.93 5.95
N LYS A 77 3.76 22.24 5.92
CA LYS A 77 4.81 21.36 6.41
C LYS A 77 5.31 21.71 7.80
N ARG A 78 5.78 20.69 8.51
CA ARG A 78 6.56 20.87 9.75
C ARG A 78 7.99 21.23 9.38
N ILE A 79 8.53 22.23 10.05
CA ILE A 79 9.82 22.82 9.68
C ILE A 79 10.88 22.46 10.73
N ILE A 80 12.04 22.04 10.23
CA ILE A 80 13.29 21.95 10.98
C ILE A 80 14.17 23.13 10.55
N LEU A 81 14.64 23.92 11.51
CA LEU A 81 15.55 25.03 11.24
C LEU A 81 16.97 24.68 11.71
N ILE A 82 17.91 24.70 10.77
CA ILE A 82 19.34 24.57 11.03
C ILE A 82 19.95 25.96 10.93
N SER A 83 20.78 26.38 11.88
CA SER A 83 21.44 27.68 11.80
C SER A 83 22.81 27.72 12.47
N SER A 84 23.62 28.74 12.17
CA SER A 84 24.83 28.99 12.96
C SER A 84 24.52 29.54 14.34
N GLY A 85 25.48 29.45 15.25
CA GLY A 85 25.29 29.96 16.62
C GLY A 85 24.98 31.45 16.72
N THR A 86 25.48 32.26 15.79
CA THR A 86 25.24 33.72 15.77
C THR A 86 23.86 34.04 15.23
N LEU A 87 23.50 33.55 14.05
CA LEU A 87 22.18 33.79 13.45
C LEU A 87 21.07 33.10 14.24
N GLY A 88 21.33 31.90 14.77
CA GLY A 88 20.44 31.14 15.64
C GLY A 88 20.00 31.92 16.88
N LYS A 89 20.93 32.67 17.49
CA LYS A 89 20.64 33.51 18.66
C LYS A 89 19.55 34.55 18.38
N ASP A 90 19.51 35.06 17.16
CA ASP A 90 18.60 36.14 16.77
C ASP A 90 17.28 35.56 16.24
N ILE A 91 17.31 34.51 15.42
CA ILE A 91 16.11 33.96 14.78
C ILE A 91 15.29 33.02 15.69
N VAL A 92 15.93 32.18 16.51
CA VAL A 92 15.23 31.13 17.28
C VAL A 92 14.20 31.70 18.26
N PRO A 93 14.51 32.75 19.06
CA PRO A 93 13.52 33.36 19.95
C PRO A 93 12.27 33.80 19.20
N PHE A 94 12.47 34.53 18.09
CA PHE A 94 11.39 35.04 17.27
C PHE A 94 10.56 33.92 16.63
N VAL A 95 11.23 32.92 16.07
CA VAL A 95 10.55 31.82 15.38
C VAL A 95 9.75 30.95 16.34
N THR A 96 10.29 30.68 17.52
CA THR A 96 9.61 29.88 18.55
C THR A 96 8.29 30.53 19.01
N GLU A 97 8.27 31.86 19.11
CA GLU A 97 7.09 32.61 19.54
C GLU A 97 6.04 32.75 18.42
N ASN A 98 6.47 32.93 17.17
CA ASN A 98 5.59 33.34 16.08
C ASN A 98 5.23 32.21 15.09
N TYR A 99 6.01 31.12 15.04
CA TYR A 99 5.84 30.05 14.06
C TYR A 99 5.89 28.66 14.72
N PRO A 100 4.80 28.21 15.37
CA PRO A 100 4.73 26.92 16.07
C PRO A 100 5.02 25.69 15.20
N ARG A 101 4.92 25.83 13.86
CA ARG A 101 5.27 24.78 12.89
C ARG A 101 6.77 24.50 12.81
N VAL A 102 7.61 25.45 13.23
CA VAL A 102 9.05 25.23 13.38
C VAL A 102 9.26 24.60 14.75
N TYR A 103 9.44 23.28 14.76
CA TYR A 103 9.34 22.49 15.98
C TYR A 103 10.69 21.99 16.51
N SER A 104 11.74 22.05 15.67
CA SER A 104 13.09 21.60 16.03
C SER A 104 14.14 22.54 15.47
N PHE A 105 15.13 22.85 16.30
CA PHE A 105 16.21 23.78 16.01
C PHE A 105 17.56 23.09 16.17
N TYR A 106 18.42 23.21 15.15
CA TYR A 106 19.76 22.66 15.15
C TYR A 106 20.77 23.79 14.98
N ILE A 107 21.65 23.96 15.96
CA ILE A 107 22.67 25.00 15.92
C ILE A 107 24.03 24.38 15.62
N PHE A 108 24.60 24.73 14.48
CA PHE A 108 25.96 24.33 14.11
C PHE A 108 26.95 25.42 14.49
N CYS A 109 27.86 25.14 15.43
CA CYS A 109 28.82 26.13 15.90
C CYS A 109 30.10 25.49 16.45
N ALA A 110 31.25 26.10 16.15
CA ALA A 110 32.55 25.57 16.57
C ALA A 110 32.77 25.60 18.10
N VAL A 111 32.18 26.57 18.82
CA VAL A 111 32.37 26.76 20.26
C VAL A 111 31.01 26.81 20.98
N ILE A 112 30.44 25.63 21.25
CA ILE A 112 29.11 25.47 21.86
C ILE A 112 28.96 26.27 23.17
N SER A 113 30.00 26.32 24.01
CA SER A 113 29.97 27.02 25.30
C SER A 113 29.59 28.50 25.18
N ASN A 114 29.94 29.16 24.07
CA ASN A 114 29.60 30.57 23.81
C ASN A 114 28.10 30.79 23.56
N HIS A 115 27.39 29.74 23.13
CA HIS A 115 25.98 29.81 22.76
C HIS A 115 25.04 29.22 23.82
N CYS A 116 25.55 28.43 24.78
CA CYS A 116 24.75 27.81 25.85
C CYS A 116 23.84 28.79 26.60
N ARG A 117 24.33 30.01 26.91
CA ARG A 117 23.57 30.97 27.75
C ARG A 117 22.24 31.37 27.12
N TRP A 118 22.20 31.64 25.81
CA TRP A 118 20.97 32.03 25.13
C TRP A 118 20.16 30.83 24.66
N ALA A 119 20.80 29.69 24.42
CA ALA A 119 20.15 28.46 23.96
C ALA A 119 19.40 27.72 25.08
N LEU A 120 19.83 27.87 26.33
CA LEU A 120 19.27 27.15 27.48
C LEU A 120 17.73 27.24 27.62
N PRO A 121 17.08 28.42 27.45
CA PRO A 121 15.62 28.51 27.49
C PRO A 121 14.89 27.66 26.42
N TYR A 122 15.58 27.29 25.34
CA TYR A 122 15.02 26.53 24.22
C TYR A 122 15.44 25.05 24.23
N SER A 123 16.02 24.54 25.32
CA SER A 123 16.62 23.20 25.39
C SER A 123 15.65 22.04 25.10
N SER A 124 14.34 22.28 25.15
CA SER A 124 13.32 21.29 24.78
C SER A 124 13.18 21.06 23.27
N CYS A 125 13.54 22.04 22.45
CA CYS A 125 13.40 21.99 20.99
C CYS A 125 14.71 22.33 20.24
N LEU A 126 15.77 22.76 20.94
CA LEU A 126 17.04 23.16 20.37
C LEU A 126 18.17 22.20 20.76
N GLN A 127 18.97 21.81 19.78
CA GLN A 127 20.19 21.01 19.95
C GLN A 127 21.38 21.71 19.28
N MET A 128 22.58 21.57 19.83
CA MET A 128 23.79 22.23 19.32
C MET A 128 24.88 21.21 18.99
N PHE A 129 25.61 21.44 17.90
CA PHE A 129 26.60 20.52 17.34
C PHE A 129 27.88 21.26 16.97
N GLY A 130 29.02 20.68 17.33
CA GLY A 130 30.36 21.17 16.97
C GLY A 130 30.91 20.51 15.70
N HIS A 131 30.33 19.39 15.28
CA HIS A 131 30.76 18.64 14.11
C HIS A 131 29.58 18.35 13.18
N GLU A 132 29.84 18.44 11.88
CA GLU A 132 28.84 18.26 10.84
C GLU A 132 28.25 16.84 10.79
N THR A 133 29.08 15.84 11.07
CA THR A 133 28.69 14.43 11.06
C THR A 133 27.69 14.14 12.17
N ASP A 134 27.93 14.67 13.38
CA ASP A 134 27.02 14.51 14.52
C ASP A 134 25.66 15.17 14.24
N LEU A 135 25.68 16.37 13.64
CA LEU A 135 24.48 17.07 13.20
C LEU A 135 23.70 16.24 12.18
N LEU A 136 24.37 15.75 11.13
CA LEU A 136 23.75 14.97 10.08
C LEU A 136 23.13 13.68 10.63
N ILE A 137 23.87 12.92 11.43
CA ILE A 137 23.39 11.68 12.06
C ILE A 137 22.14 11.95 12.89
N ARG A 138 22.17 13.00 13.72
CA ARG A 138 21.01 13.36 14.54
C ARG A 138 19.82 13.76 13.69
N LEU A 139 20.03 14.59 12.67
CA LEU A 139 18.99 15.06 11.78
C LEU A 139 18.30 13.88 11.07
N LEU A 140 19.07 12.95 10.50
CA LEU A 140 18.54 11.74 9.85
C LEU A 140 17.70 10.90 10.81
N ARG A 141 18.19 10.70 12.04
CA ARG A 141 17.47 9.95 13.09
C ARG A 141 16.18 10.65 13.53
N ASP A 142 16.18 11.96 13.68
CA ASP A 142 14.98 12.68 14.12
C ASP A 142 13.92 12.74 13.00
N ILE A 143 14.33 12.90 11.74
CA ILE A 143 13.43 12.81 10.57
C ILE A 143 12.86 11.39 10.42
N SER A 144 13.69 10.35 10.60
CA SER A 144 13.23 8.96 10.57
C SER A 144 12.16 8.69 11.63
N LYS A 145 12.36 9.19 12.86
CA LYS A 145 11.38 9.08 13.94
C LYS A 145 10.02 9.68 13.57
N GLU A 146 10.03 10.83 12.89
CA GLU A 146 8.81 11.48 12.41
C GLU A 146 8.13 10.66 11.30
N PHE A 147 8.88 10.08 10.35
CA PHE A 147 8.31 9.16 9.36
C PHE A 147 7.75 7.88 9.98
N ILE A 148 8.34 7.35 11.05
CA ILE A 148 7.75 6.25 11.82
C ILE A 148 6.42 6.68 12.44
N HIS A 149 6.32 7.90 12.96
CA HIS A 149 5.08 8.41 13.52
C HIS A 149 4.00 8.55 12.45
N LEU A 150 4.33 9.15 11.31
CA LEU A 150 3.43 9.31 10.16
C LEU A 150 2.95 7.96 9.62
N GLY A 151 3.87 7.02 9.38
CA GLY A 151 3.52 5.68 8.90
C GLY A 151 2.58 4.94 9.87
N ARG A 152 2.71 5.15 11.19
CA ARG A 152 1.78 4.60 12.18
C ARG A 152 0.39 5.23 12.09
N SER A 153 0.31 6.53 11.83
CA SER A 153 -0.98 7.22 11.61
C SER A 153 -1.70 6.66 10.38
N TYR A 154 -0.98 6.42 9.28
CA TYR A 154 -1.54 5.76 8.09
C TYR A 154 -1.99 4.33 8.37
N LEU A 155 -1.19 3.58 9.11
CA LEU A 155 -1.55 2.22 9.49
C LEU A 155 -2.81 2.16 10.36
N ALA A 156 -3.07 3.20 11.17
CA ALA A 156 -4.25 3.28 12.02
C ALA A 156 -5.56 3.57 11.27
N VAL A 157 -5.47 4.05 10.02
CA VAL A 157 -6.61 4.31 9.13
C VAL A 157 -6.66 3.32 7.96
N ASP A 158 -6.01 2.16 8.12
CA ASP A 158 -5.94 1.07 7.14
C ASP A 158 -5.27 1.40 5.79
N GLU A 159 -4.51 2.50 5.71
CA GLU A 159 -3.78 2.93 4.51
C GLU A 159 -2.39 2.26 4.44
N GLY A 160 -2.39 0.95 4.20
CA GLY A 160 -1.20 0.10 4.29
C GLY A 160 -0.06 0.47 3.33
N GLU A 161 -0.34 0.89 2.09
CA GLU A 161 0.72 1.23 1.13
C GLU A 161 1.42 2.56 1.50
N SER A 162 0.66 3.59 1.86
CA SER A 162 1.20 4.87 2.32
C SER A 162 2.05 4.68 3.58
N ALA A 163 1.54 3.92 4.56
CA ALA A 163 2.28 3.57 5.76
C ALA A 163 3.63 2.89 5.44
N ARG A 164 3.61 1.93 4.49
CA ARG A 164 4.81 1.18 4.08
C ARG A 164 5.88 2.09 3.52
N GLN A 165 5.50 3.07 2.69
CA GLN A 165 6.45 3.99 2.07
C GLN A 165 7.16 4.87 3.11
N TYR A 166 6.41 5.43 4.06
CA TYR A 166 6.99 6.16 5.19
C TYR A 166 7.98 5.30 6.00
N PHE A 167 7.63 4.05 6.29
CA PHE A 167 8.52 3.13 7.02
C PHE A 167 9.79 2.75 6.23
N VAL A 168 9.68 2.59 4.91
CA VAL A 168 10.85 2.32 4.05
C VAL A 168 11.77 3.54 4.01
N THR A 169 11.23 4.75 3.88
CA THR A 169 12.04 5.97 3.93
C THR A 169 12.72 6.14 5.29
N ALA A 170 11.99 5.91 6.39
CA ALA A 170 12.56 5.90 7.74
C ALA A 170 13.72 4.91 7.88
N GLN A 171 13.59 3.71 7.31
CA GLN A 171 14.63 2.70 7.31
C GLN A 171 15.88 3.18 6.56
N THR A 172 15.73 3.76 5.36
CA THR A 172 16.85 4.29 4.58
C THR A 172 17.62 5.33 5.39
N LEU A 173 16.92 6.26 6.05
CA LEU A 173 17.55 7.30 6.88
C LEU A 173 18.32 6.71 8.07
N GLU A 174 17.80 5.67 8.73
CA GLU A 174 18.49 5.01 9.86
C GLU A 174 19.73 4.23 9.38
N ILE A 175 19.67 3.58 8.21
CA ILE A 175 20.83 2.93 7.59
C ILE A 175 21.90 3.99 7.26
N ASP A 176 21.51 5.09 6.64
CA ASP A 176 22.43 6.19 6.31
C ASP A 176 23.06 6.81 7.55
N ALA A 177 22.27 7.01 8.62
CA ALA A 177 22.76 7.50 9.90
C ALA A 177 23.79 6.53 10.51
N ASN A 178 23.51 5.22 10.52
CA ASN A 178 24.42 4.21 11.03
C ASN A 178 25.69 4.08 10.19
N ASN A 179 25.63 4.27 8.88
CA ASN A 179 26.80 4.29 8.01
C ASN A 179 27.69 5.51 8.23
N ALA A 180 27.10 6.67 8.55
CA ALA A 180 27.83 7.88 8.88
C ALA A 180 28.45 7.85 10.30
N ASP A 181 27.83 7.11 11.22
CA ASP A 181 28.24 6.97 12.62
C ASP A 181 29.36 5.94 12.78
N THR A 182 30.59 6.34 12.46
CA THR A 182 31.78 5.47 12.55
C THR A 182 32.33 5.30 13.96
N ILE A 183 31.89 6.15 14.90
CA ILE A 183 32.45 6.27 16.24
C ILE A 183 31.56 5.59 17.28
N HIS A 184 30.23 5.72 17.15
CA HIS A 184 29.30 5.12 18.10
C HIS A 184 28.74 3.81 17.52
N HIS A 185 28.48 2.82 18.39
CA HIS A 185 27.90 1.54 17.98
C HIS A 185 26.59 1.75 17.22
N THR A 186 26.31 0.89 16.25
CA THR A 186 25.12 0.97 15.39
C THR A 186 23.84 1.05 16.22
N PHE A 187 23.03 2.08 15.96
CA PHE A 187 21.76 2.26 16.64
C PHE A 187 20.71 1.40 15.95
N ASN A 188 20.55 0.15 16.39
CA ASN A 188 19.70 -0.83 15.72
C ASN A 188 18.25 -0.86 16.22
N GLU A 189 17.94 -0.24 17.36
CA GLU A 189 16.60 -0.33 17.98
C GLU A 189 15.46 0.04 17.01
N ARG A 190 15.62 1.10 16.22
CA ARG A 190 14.62 1.51 15.23
C ARG A 190 14.64 0.67 13.97
N LEU A 191 15.81 0.18 13.56
CA LEU A 191 15.89 -0.77 12.45
C LEU A 191 15.17 -2.07 12.79
N ASP A 192 15.34 -2.58 14.01
CA ASP A 192 14.64 -3.76 14.51
C ASP A 192 13.12 -3.54 14.56
N LEU A 193 12.67 -2.36 14.99
CA LEU A 193 11.26 -1.96 14.94
C LEU A 193 10.69 -1.93 13.51
N LEU A 194 11.49 -1.50 12.53
CA LEU A 194 11.08 -1.39 11.13
C LEU A 194 11.11 -2.74 10.40
N GLN A 195 12.15 -3.54 10.62
CA GLN A 195 12.51 -4.75 9.86
C GLN A 195 12.21 -6.08 10.55
N GLY A 196 11.99 -6.09 11.86
CA GLY A 196 11.88 -7.32 12.63
C GLY A 196 10.73 -8.26 12.16
N PRO A 197 10.60 -9.46 12.74
CA PRO A 197 9.55 -10.42 12.37
C PRO A 197 8.13 -9.84 12.42
N ASN A 198 7.91 -8.89 13.34
CA ASN A 198 6.68 -8.11 13.52
C ASN A 198 6.88 -6.62 13.15
N GLY A 199 7.87 -6.34 12.31
CA GLY A 199 8.29 -5.01 11.93
C GLY A 199 7.20 -4.23 11.20
N LEU A 200 7.26 -2.91 11.33
CA LEU A 200 6.25 -2.00 10.80
C LEU A 200 6.08 -2.12 9.27
N ILE A 201 7.17 -2.36 8.53
CA ILE A 201 7.13 -2.53 7.07
C ILE A 201 6.32 -3.78 6.69
N ARG A 202 6.54 -4.89 7.39
CA ARG A 202 5.82 -6.15 7.12
C ARG A 202 4.35 -6.02 7.46
N ARG A 203 4.02 -5.38 8.58
CA ARG A 203 2.62 -5.14 8.99
C ARG A 203 1.87 -4.31 7.96
N ALA A 204 2.48 -3.22 7.48
CA ALA A 204 1.91 -2.37 6.44
C ALA A 204 1.67 -3.12 5.13
N LYS A 205 2.60 -4.00 4.74
CA LYS A 205 2.44 -4.88 3.57
C LYS A 205 1.27 -5.84 3.71
N ASN A 206 1.18 -6.56 4.84
CA ASN A 206 0.10 -7.52 5.06
C ASN A 206 -1.27 -6.86 5.02
N LEU A 207 -1.41 -5.67 5.60
CA LEU A 207 -2.68 -4.93 5.62
C LEU A 207 -3.14 -4.56 4.21
N ARG A 208 -2.21 -4.12 3.36
CA ARG A 208 -2.49 -3.87 1.94
C ARG A 208 -2.94 -5.14 1.22
N ASP A 209 -2.25 -6.25 1.44
CA ASP A 209 -2.58 -7.54 0.81
C ASP A 209 -3.97 -8.02 1.26
N GLU A 210 -4.33 -7.81 2.53
CA GLU A 210 -5.67 -8.09 3.06
C GLU A 210 -6.75 -7.16 2.47
N HIS A 211 -6.46 -5.86 2.33
CA HIS A 211 -7.40 -4.91 1.74
C HIS A 211 -7.66 -5.24 0.27
N ILE A 212 -6.61 -5.53 -0.51
CA ILE A 212 -6.72 -5.98 -1.89
C ILE A 212 -7.54 -7.27 -1.97
N ALA A 213 -7.30 -8.23 -1.06
CA ALA A 213 -8.10 -9.45 -1.02
C ALA A 213 -9.58 -9.15 -0.74
N ARG A 214 -9.89 -8.30 0.25
CA ARG A 214 -11.28 -7.94 0.60
C ARG A 214 -11.99 -7.19 -0.52
N GLU A 215 -11.35 -6.18 -1.12
CA GLU A 215 -11.92 -5.46 -2.25
C GLU A 215 -12.18 -6.41 -3.41
N THR A 216 -11.21 -7.27 -3.74
CA THR A 216 -11.38 -8.18 -4.89
C THR A 216 -12.45 -9.25 -4.63
N ILE A 217 -12.64 -9.69 -3.38
CA ILE A 217 -13.71 -10.63 -3.01
C ILE A 217 -15.10 -9.98 -3.14
N ALA A 218 -15.24 -8.68 -2.87
CA ALA A 218 -16.52 -7.98 -2.94
C ALA A 218 -17.02 -7.71 -4.37
N PHE A 219 -16.18 -7.83 -5.41
CA PHE A 219 -16.54 -7.46 -6.79
C PHE A 219 -16.96 -8.63 -7.69
N VAL A 220 -16.84 -9.88 -7.23
CA VAL A 220 -17.36 -11.05 -7.98
C VAL A 220 -18.85 -11.30 -7.72
N ASP A 221 -19.47 -10.52 -6.84
CA ASP A 221 -20.86 -10.74 -6.40
C ASP A 221 -21.92 -10.56 -7.49
N GLU A 222 -21.58 -10.10 -8.70
CA GLU A 222 -22.52 -9.94 -9.83
C GLU A 222 -23.03 -11.26 -10.43
N ILE A 223 -22.26 -12.35 -10.33
CA ILE A 223 -22.65 -13.66 -10.87
C ILE A 223 -22.57 -14.70 -9.76
N GLN A 224 -23.60 -15.54 -9.65
CA GLN A 224 -23.61 -16.68 -8.74
C GLN A 224 -23.19 -17.95 -9.50
N TYR A 225 -22.35 -18.76 -8.88
CA TYR A 225 -21.99 -20.09 -9.34
C TYR A 225 -22.56 -21.08 -8.32
N ILE A 226 -23.52 -21.89 -8.75
CA ILE A 226 -24.17 -22.87 -7.88
C ILE A 226 -23.83 -24.28 -8.38
N LEU A 227 -23.22 -25.08 -7.51
CA LEU A 227 -22.89 -26.48 -7.75
C LEU A 227 -23.92 -27.33 -7.01
N VAL A 228 -24.69 -28.16 -7.72
CA VAL A 228 -25.78 -28.95 -7.15
C VAL A 228 -25.62 -30.44 -7.43
N ASP A 229 -25.71 -31.25 -6.37
CA ASP A 229 -25.69 -32.73 -6.41
C ASP A 229 -24.43 -33.30 -7.09
N LEU A 230 -23.28 -32.66 -6.86
CA LEU A 230 -22.02 -33.07 -7.47
C LEU A 230 -21.18 -33.99 -6.56
N SER A 231 -21.50 -34.07 -5.26
CA SER A 231 -20.69 -34.80 -4.27
C SER A 231 -20.39 -36.26 -4.66
N GLU A 232 -21.35 -36.99 -5.21
CA GLU A 232 -21.15 -38.39 -5.63
C GLU A 232 -20.26 -38.52 -6.89
N SER A 233 -20.18 -37.46 -7.70
CA SER A 233 -19.38 -37.42 -8.93
C SER A 233 -18.00 -36.79 -8.73
N MET A 234 -17.74 -36.16 -7.58
CA MET A 234 -16.48 -35.47 -7.29
C MET A 234 -15.32 -36.46 -7.11
N ASN A 235 -14.24 -36.23 -7.84
CA ASN A 235 -12.95 -36.88 -7.58
C ASN A 235 -12.05 -35.95 -6.75
N PRO A 236 -10.94 -36.46 -6.15
CA PRO A 236 -10.08 -35.66 -5.28
C PRO A 236 -9.54 -34.38 -5.92
N THR A 237 -9.28 -34.39 -7.24
CA THR A 237 -8.79 -33.22 -7.99
C THR A 237 -9.85 -32.14 -8.07
N ALA A 238 -11.06 -32.53 -8.47
CA ALA A 238 -12.21 -31.65 -8.57
C ALA A 238 -12.55 -31.03 -7.20
N GLU A 239 -12.52 -31.82 -6.13
CA GLU A 239 -12.71 -31.33 -4.75
C GLU A 239 -11.65 -30.29 -4.36
N CYS A 240 -10.37 -30.57 -4.65
CA CYS A 240 -9.28 -29.64 -4.35
C CYS A 240 -9.45 -28.31 -5.09
N ILE A 241 -9.83 -28.35 -6.38
CA ILE A 241 -10.08 -27.15 -7.18
C ILE A 241 -11.25 -26.36 -6.62
N VAL A 242 -12.39 -27.01 -6.34
CA VAL A 242 -13.57 -26.32 -5.78
C VAL A 242 -13.28 -25.74 -4.40
N HIS A 243 -12.55 -26.47 -3.56
CA HIS A 243 -12.11 -25.97 -2.26
C HIS A 243 -11.20 -24.75 -2.39
N PHE A 244 -10.23 -24.81 -3.30
CA PHE A 244 -9.38 -23.66 -3.62
C PHE A 244 -10.23 -22.45 -4.06
N LEU A 245 -11.16 -22.62 -5.00
CA LEU A 245 -12.02 -21.52 -5.47
C LEU A 245 -12.84 -20.90 -4.33
N LYS A 246 -13.36 -21.69 -3.39
CA LYS A 246 -14.09 -21.19 -2.21
C LYS A 246 -13.24 -20.32 -1.27
N ILE A 247 -11.92 -20.45 -1.30
CA ILE A 247 -11.02 -19.58 -0.53
C ILE A 247 -10.93 -18.19 -1.18
N PHE A 248 -11.03 -18.12 -2.51
CA PHE A 248 -10.88 -16.88 -3.27
C PHE A 248 -12.19 -16.13 -3.52
N LEU A 249 -13.31 -16.86 -3.55
CA LEU A 249 -14.62 -16.30 -3.88
C LEU A 249 -15.42 -16.03 -2.61
N SER A 250 -16.31 -15.03 -2.67
CA SER A 250 -17.24 -14.77 -1.57
C SER A 250 -18.16 -16.00 -1.38
N PRO A 251 -18.61 -16.29 -0.14
CA PRO A 251 -19.57 -17.38 0.10
C PRO A 251 -20.90 -17.23 -0.65
N GLN A 252 -21.20 -16.02 -1.12
CA GLN A 252 -22.40 -15.71 -1.92
C GLN A 252 -22.15 -15.81 -3.43
N THR A 253 -20.89 -15.98 -3.85
CA THR A 253 -20.49 -16.14 -5.24
C THR A 253 -20.42 -17.61 -5.63
N LEU A 254 -19.82 -18.48 -4.79
CA LEU A 254 -19.71 -19.91 -5.08
C LEU A 254 -20.44 -20.74 -4.02
N ILE A 255 -21.60 -21.28 -4.37
CA ILE A 255 -22.47 -22.06 -3.49
C ILE A 255 -22.43 -23.53 -3.90
N THR A 256 -22.24 -24.42 -2.94
CA THR A 256 -22.34 -25.87 -3.15
C THR A 256 -23.53 -26.41 -2.35
N ILE A 257 -24.36 -27.21 -3.01
CA ILE A 257 -25.62 -27.70 -2.49
C ILE A 257 -25.69 -29.20 -2.82
N ASP A 258 -25.94 -30.04 -1.83
CA ASP A 258 -26.20 -31.46 -2.04
C ASP A 258 -27.55 -31.80 -1.39
N ASN A 259 -28.35 -32.66 -2.04
CA ASN A 259 -29.61 -33.18 -1.50
C ASN A 259 -30.65 -32.11 -1.10
N SER A 260 -30.68 -30.96 -1.79
CA SER A 260 -31.62 -29.88 -1.47
C SER A 260 -32.88 -29.92 -2.33
N SER A 261 -33.96 -29.36 -1.80
CA SER A 261 -35.19 -29.22 -2.58
C SER A 261 -34.98 -28.20 -3.70
N SER A 262 -35.65 -28.39 -4.84
CA SER A 262 -35.61 -27.44 -5.94
C SER A 262 -36.10 -26.05 -5.54
N ASP A 263 -37.04 -25.97 -4.59
CA ASP A 263 -37.55 -24.70 -4.05
C ASP A 263 -36.47 -23.91 -3.29
N ASP A 264 -35.54 -24.58 -2.60
CA ASP A 264 -34.43 -23.92 -1.92
C ASP A 264 -33.46 -23.30 -2.92
N ILE A 265 -33.19 -24.00 -4.03
CA ILE A 265 -32.30 -23.52 -5.08
C ILE A 265 -32.93 -22.34 -5.81
N ILE A 266 -34.22 -22.40 -6.13
CA ILE A 266 -34.95 -21.29 -6.77
C ILE A 266 -34.86 -20.01 -5.92
N ARG A 267 -34.94 -20.13 -4.59
CA ARG A 267 -34.82 -18.99 -3.67
C ARG A 267 -33.42 -18.37 -3.63
N LEU A 268 -32.39 -19.13 -4.01
CA LEU A 268 -31.01 -18.65 -4.04
C LEU A 268 -30.70 -17.86 -5.32
N ILE A 269 -31.46 -18.08 -6.39
CA ILE A 269 -31.27 -17.44 -7.70
C ILE A 269 -31.92 -16.04 -7.67
N ASP A 270 -31.20 -15.07 -7.11
CA ASP A 270 -31.60 -13.65 -7.08
C ASP A 270 -30.82 -12.77 -8.07
N LYS A 271 -29.80 -13.34 -8.72
CA LYS A 271 -28.88 -12.69 -9.65
C LYS A 271 -28.52 -13.61 -10.82
N PRO A 272 -27.83 -13.11 -11.88
CA PRO A 272 -27.35 -13.97 -12.97
C PRO A 272 -26.56 -15.15 -12.41
N THR A 273 -26.99 -16.36 -12.74
CA THR A 273 -26.53 -17.61 -12.12
C THR A 273 -26.03 -18.59 -13.16
N CYS A 274 -24.86 -19.19 -12.89
CA CYS A 274 -24.33 -20.34 -13.57
C CYS A 274 -24.53 -21.57 -12.68
N LEU A 275 -25.45 -22.46 -13.09
CA LEU A 275 -25.73 -23.71 -12.39
C LEU A 275 -24.92 -24.86 -12.99
N PHE A 276 -24.28 -25.64 -12.12
CA PHE A 276 -23.51 -26.84 -12.44
C PHE A 276 -24.16 -28.03 -11.72
N THR A 277 -24.68 -29.01 -12.45
CA THR A 277 -25.41 -30.13 -11.83
C THR A 277 -25.33 -31.43 -12.61
N THR A 278 -25.53 -32.55 -11.93
CA THR A 278 -25.76 -33.89 -12.52
C THR A 278 -27.25 -34.21 -12.65
N ASN A 279 -28.14 -33.38 -12.07
CA ASN A 279 -29.56 -33.68 -11.93
C ASN A 279 -30.39 -33.11 -13.09
N ASN A 280 -30.69 -33.95 -14.09
CA ASN A 280 -31.48 -33.56 -15.28
C ASN A 280 -32.86 -32.99 -14.93
N ALA A 281 -33.57 -33.61 -14.00
CA ALA A 281 -34.91 -33.18 -13.63
C ALA A 281 -34.90 -31.79 -12.97
N LEU A 282 -33.91 -31.53 -12.12
CA LEU A 282 -33.71 -30.21 -11.52
C LEU A 282 -33.38 -29.16 -12.59
N ALA A 283 -32.50 -29.48 -13.53
CA ALA A 283 -32.10 -28.57 -14.59
C ALA A 283 -33.28 -28.13 -15.45
N GLU A 284 -34.13 -29.06 -15.88
CA GLU A 284 -35.35 -28.77 -16.64
C GLU A 284 -36.31 -27.89 -15.83
N LEU A 285 -36.56 -28.24 -14.57
CA LEU A 285 -37.42 -27.46 -13.68
C LEU A 285 -36.92 -26.03 -13.50
N LEU A 286 -35.61 -25.82 -13.33
CA LEU A 286 -35.02 -24.50 -13.16
C LEU A 286 -35.08 -23.68 -14.45
N ARG A 287 -34.89 -24.30 -15.63
CA ARG A 287 -35.07 -23.64 -16.93
C ARG A 287 -36.50 -23.13 -17.11
N GLU A 288 -37.49 -23.94 -16.72
CA GLU A 288 -38.91 -23.55 -16.78
C GLU A 288 -39.25 -22.41 -15.81
N ARG A 289 -38.69 -22.45 -14.59
CA ARG A 289 -39.05 -21.54 -13.50
C ARG A 289 -38.29 -20.20 -13.52
N CYS A 290 -37.03 -20.19 -13.92
CA CYS A 290 -36.15 -19.02 -13.76
C CYS A 290 -36.00 -18.18 -15.03
N GLY A 291 -36.42 -18.70 -16.19
CA GLY A 291 -36.25 -18.04 -17.49
C GLY A 291 -34.79 -18.07 -17.97
N SER A 292 -34.60 -17.99 -19.29
CA SER A 292 -33.28 -18.17 -19.93
C SER A 292 -32.30 -17.01 -19.74
N SER A 293 -32.76 -15.82 -19.33
CA SER A 293 -31.90 -14.62 -19.24
C SER A 293 -31.02 -14.60 -18.00
N ASN A 294 -31.42 -15.28 -16.93
CA ASN A 294 -30.75 -15.22 -15.63
C ASN A 294 -30.06 -16.53 -15.25
N LEU A 295 -30.25 -17.59 -16.02
CA LEU A 295 -29.73 -18.92 -15.72
C LEU A 295 -28.94 -19.46 -16.90
N SER A 296 -27.64 -19.65 -16.70
CA SER A 296 -26.78 -20.50 -17.54
C SER A 296 -26.63 -21.85 -16.87
N LEU A 297 -26.70 -22.93 -17.63
CA LEU A 297 -26.79 -24.27 -17.07
C LEU A 297 -25.73 -25.17 -17.71
N TYR A 298 -24.99 -25.92 -16.88
CA TYR A 298 -23.89 -26.79 -17.27
C TYR A 298 -24.04 -28.14 -16.57
N MET A 299 -23.96 -29.24 -17.30
CA MET A 299 -24.31 -30.56 -16.76
C MET A 299 -23.35 -31.67 -17.16
N ILE A 300 -23.24 -32.70 -16.33
CA ILE A 300 -22.59 -33.96 -16.72
C ILE A 300 -23.59 -34.80 -17.52
N GLU A 301 -23.17 -35.28 -18.67
CA GLU A 301 -23.99 -36.09 -19.56
C GLU A 301 -24.11 -37.52 -19.04
N ASP A 302 -25.32 -37.92 -18.63
CA ASP A 302 -25.63 -39.33 -18.30
C ASP A 302 -26.42 -40.04 -19.43
N ASN A 303 -26.91 -39.31 -20.44
CA ASN A 303 -27.60 -39.87 -21.61
C ASN A 303 -27.50 -38.94 -22.85
N ALA A 304 -26.96 -39.47 -23.95
CA ALA A 304 -26.54 -38.73 -25.14
C ALA A 304 -27.68 -38.24 -26.09
N ASP A 305 -28.94 -38.44 -25.73
CA ASP A 305 -30.06 -38.28 -26.68
C ASP A 305 -30.84 -36.96 -26.54
N LEU A 306 -30.45 -36.05 -25.65
CA LEU A 306 -31.21 -34.83 -25.35
C LEU A 306 -30.33 -33.57 -25.25
N VAL A 307 -30.49 -32.70 -26.27
CA VAL A 307 -30.34 -31.23 -26.21
C VAL A 307 -28.95 -30.62 -26.51
N ASP A 308 -29.00 -29.55 -27.32
CA ASP A 308 -28.00 -28.52 -27.67
C ASP A 308 -26.58 -28.65 -27.04
N ASN A 309 -25.61 -29.04 -27.88
CA ASN A 309 -24.23 -29.47 -27.55
C ASN A 309 -23.34 -28.49 -26.75
N THR A 310 -23.82 -27.31 -26.33
CA THR A 310 -22.97 -26.28 -25.70
C THR A 310 -22.92 -26.34 -24.17
N THR A 311 -23.70 -27.22 -23.54
CA THR A 311 -23.88 -27.23 -22.06
C THR A 311 -23.65 -28.58 -21.38
N LEU A 312 -23.30 -29.62 -22.14
CA LEU A 312 -23.08 -30.99 -21.65
C LEU A 312 -21.58 -31.30 -21.57
N TYR A 313 -21.18 -32.02 -20.51
CA TYR A 313 -19.79 -32.37 -20.19
C TYR A 313 -19.67 -33.87 -19.93
N GLY A 314 -18.59 -34.50 -20.42
CA GLY A 314 -18.44 -35.95 -20.36
C GLY A 314 -18.04 -36.48 -18.98
N ASN A 315 -17.49 -35.63 -18.11
CA ASN A 315 -17.10 -36.01 -16.75
C ASN A 315 -17.02 -34.78 -15.82
N ILE A 316 -16.82 -35.03 -14.52
CA ILE A 316 -16.73 -33.99 -13.49
C ILE A 316 -15.56 -33.02 -13.69
N ASN A 317 -14.42 -33.47 -14.22
CA ASN A 317 -13.27 -32.61 -14.43
C ASN A 317 -13.57 -31.59 -15.52
N ASP A 318 -14.20 -32.02 -16.62
CA ASP A 318 -14.57 -31.09 -17.69
C ASP A 318 -15.57 -30.02 -17.18
N LEU A 319 -16.50 -30.43 -16.31
CA LEU A 319 -17.46 -29.52 -15.68
C LEU A 319 -16.77 -28.50 -14.75
N VAL A 320 -15.81 -28.96 -13.93
CA VAL A 320 -15.02 -28.09 -13.04
C VAL A 320 -14.08 -27.19 -13.84
N ASP A 321 -13.50 -27.67 -14.93
CA ASP A 321 -12.69 -26.87 -15.85
C ASP A 321 -13.53 -25.77 -16.48
N LYS A 322 -14.80 -26.05 -16.82
CA LYS A 322 -15.72 -25.00 -17.26
C LYS A 322 -16.00 -23.96 -16.19
N LEU A 323 -16.24 -24.39 -14.95
CA LEU A 323 -16.41 -23.47 -13.82
C LEU A 323 -15.21 -22.53 -13.69
N VAL A 324 -13.99 -23.07 -13.73
CA VAL A 324 -12.75 -22.29 -13.71
C VAL A 324 -12.68 -21.32 -14.89
N GLU A 325 -12.97 -21.80 -16.10
CA GLU A 325 -12.97 -20.99 -17.32
C GLU A 325 -13.91 -19.77 -17.19
N LEU A 326 -15.14 -19.97 -16.71
CA LEU A 326 -16.11 -18.89 -16.54
C LEU A 326 -15.67 -17.87 -15.50
N ILE A 327 -15.10 -18.31 -14.37
CA ILE A 327 -14.58 -17.43 -13.32
C ILE A 327 -13.42 -16.60 -13.87
N VAL A 328 -12.45 -17.25 -14.54
CA VAL A 328 -11.29 -16.59 -15.15
C VAL A 328 -11.71 -15.60 -16.23
N ALA A 329 -12.65 -15.97 -17.10
CA ALA A 329 -13.18 -15.11 -18.15
C ALA A 329 -13.86 -13.87 -17.54
N LYS A 330 -14.62 -14.02 -16.46
CA LYS A 330 -15.25 -12.90 -15.76
C LYS A 330 -14.21 -11.93 -15.19
N TYR A 331 -13.18 -12.42 -14.50
CA TYR A 331 -12.09 -11.57 -14.01
C TYR A 331 -11.36 -10.84 -15.15
N ARG A 332 -11.10 -11.51 -16.28
CA ARG A 332 -10.49 -10.88 -17.47
C ARG A 332 -11.38 -9.79 -18.06
N GLN A 333 -12.68 -10.03 -18.15
CA GLN A 333 -13.64 -9.04 -18.65
C GLN A 333 -13.71 -7.82 -17.73
N GLN A 334 -13.70 -8.03 -16.41
CA GLN A 334 -13.66 -6.94 -15.42
C GLN A 334 -12.36 -6.15 -15.54
N ALA A 335 -11.22 -6.83 -15.66
CA ALA A 335 -9.92 -6.18 -15.87
C ALA A 335 -9.94 -5.27 -17.10
N ALA A 336 -10.50 -5.75 -18.21
CA ALA A 336 -10.66 -4.97 -19.43
C ALA A 336 -11.59 -3.75 -19.19
N LYS A 337 -12.71 -3.93 -18.49
CA LYS A 337 -13.63 -2.84 -18.13
C LYS A 337 -12.94 -1.77 -17.27
N HIS A 338 -12.12 -2.17 -16.31
CA HIS A 338 -11.40 -1.25 -15.42
C HIS A 338 -10.25 -0.50 -16.11
N ARG A 339 -9.55 -1.13 -17.06
CA ARG A 339 -8.60 -0.42 -17.94
C ARG A 339 -9.29 0.71 -18.70
N ASN A 340 -10.49 0.45 -19.21
CA ASN A 340 -11.25 1.45 -19.97
C ASN A 340 -11.68 2.66 -19.11
N ILE A 341 -11.84 2.50 -17.80
CA ILE A 341 -12.23 3.57 -16.86
C ILE A 341 -11.01 4.15 -16.13
N ARG A 342 -9.78 3.88 -16.61
CA ARG A 342 -8.50 4.32 -16.01
C ARG A 342 -8.29 3.85 -14.55
N LYS A 343 -8.94 2.77 -14.13
CA LYS A 343 -8.66 2.07 -12.85
C LYS A 343 -7.56 1.02 -13.05
N THR A 344 -6.38 1.46 -13.47
CA THR A 344 -5.30 0.56 -13.93
C THR A 344 -4.82 -0.42 -12.87
N GLN A 345 -4.74 0.01 -11.61
CA GLN A 345 -4.35 -0.87 -10.49
C GLN A 345 -5.33 -2.03 -10.28
N LEU A 346 -6.63 -1.75 -10.33
CA LEU A 346 -7.68 -2.75 -10.16
C LEU A 346 -7.67 -3.77 -11.31
N ALA A 347 -7.48 -3.29 -12.54
CA ALA A 347 -7.36 -4.17 -13.69
C ALA A 347 -6.16 -5.12 -13.63
N ASP A 348 -5.01 -4.64 -13.13
CA ASP A 348 -3.84 -5.49 -12.98
C ASP A 348 -4.02 -6.53 -11.86
N ILE A 349 -4.77 -6.20 -10.81
CA ILE A 349 -5.13 -7.16 -9.75
C ILE A 349 -6.02 -8.26 -10.32
N GLU A 350 -7.09 -7.89 -11.03
CA GLU A 350 -8.04 -8.86 -11.62
C GLU A 350 -7.35 -9.76 -12.65
N MET A 351 -6.43 -9.22 -13.46
CA MET A 351 -5.62 -10.02 -14.38
C MET A 351 -4.72 -11.00 -13.64
N LYS A 352 -4.03 -10.56 -12.58
CA LYS A 352 -3.17 -11.44 -11.76
C LYS A 352 -3.97 -12.53 -11.05
N MET A 353 -5.21 -12.24 -10.66
CA MET A 353 -6.09 -13.26 -10.07
C MET A 353 -6.47 -14.32 -11.10
N ALA A 354 -6.88 -13.90 -12.31
CA ALA A 354 -7.12 -14.82 -13.42
C ALA A 354 -5.90 -15.72 -13.69
N GLU A 355 -4.71 -15.13 -13.78
CA GLU A 355 -3.45 -15.87 -13.99
C GLU A 355 -3.14 -16.82 -12.82
N ARG A 356 -3.38 -16.40 -11.57
CA ARG A 356 -3.14 -17.23 -10.38
C ARG A 356 -4.08 -18.43 -10.31
N ILE A 357 -5.36 -18.23 -10.61
CA ILE A 357 -6.35 -19.33 -10.65
C ILE A 357 -5.93 -20.34 -11.71
N GLU A 358 -5.62 -19.89 -12.93
CA GLU A 358 -5.14 -20.78 -14.00
C GLU A 358 -3.88 -21.55 -13.60
N TYR A 359 -2.93 -20.89 -12.95
CA TYR A 359 -1.68 -21.51 -12.51
C TYR A 359 -1.91 -22.62 -11.47
N GLU A 360 -2.66 -22.35 -10.41
CA GLU A 360 -2.87 -23.35 -9.35
C GLU A 360 -3.75 -24.51 -9.83
N VAL A 361 -4.76 -24.27 -10.68
CA VAL A 361 -5.56 -25.34 -11.28
C VAL A 361 -4.70 -26.27 -12.13
N ARG A 362 -3.86 -25.73 -13.02
CA ARG A 362 -2.93 -26.54 -13.83
C ARG A 362 -1.97 -27.36 -12.98
N LYS A 363 -1.48 -26.78 -11.88
CA LYS A 363 -0.59 -27.45 -10.94
C LYS A 363 -1.28 -28.61 -10.22
N LEU A 364 -2.53 -28.41 -9.75
CA LEU A 364 -3.33 -29.46 -9.12
C LEU A 364 -3.59 -30.61 -10.12
N GLN A 365 -3.95 -30.30 -11.36
CA GLN A 365 -4.12 -31.30 -12.41
C GLN A 365 -2.83 -32.07 -12.73
N ALA A 366 -1.69 -31.38 -12.80
CA ALA A 366 -0.40 -32.02 -13.07
C ALA A 366 0.05 -32.99 -11.97
N SER A 367 -0.31 -32.72 -10.71
CA SER A 367 0.05 -33.57 -9.56
C SER A 367 -0.62 -34.95 -9.54
N GLN A 368 -1.62 -35.17 -10.39
CA GLN A 368 -2.35 -36.45 -10.52
C GLN A 368 -1.77 -37.36 -11.61
N LEU A 369 -0.94 -36.80 -12.51
CA LEU A 369 -0.30 -37.55 -13.59
C LEU A 369 1.06 -38.14 -13.18
N SER A 370 1.56 -37.77 -11.99
CA SER A 370 2.79 -38.27 -11.36
C SER A 370 2.47 -39.29 -10.28
#